data_AF-A0A7H4N784-F1
#
_entry.id   AF-A0A7H4N784-F1
#
_cell.length_a   1.000
_cell.length_b   1.000
_cell.length_c   1.000
_cell.angle_alpha   90.00
_cell.angle_beta   90.00
_cell.angle_gamma   90.00
#
_symmetry.space_group_name_H-M   'P 1'
#
loop_
_entity.id
_entity.type
_entity.pdbx_description
1 polymer ?
#
loop_
_entity_poly.entity_id
_entity_poly.type
_entity_poly.pdbx_seq_one_letter_code
_entity_poly.pdbx_strand_id
1 'polypeptide(L)'
;MKIGIIGAMEEEVTLLRDKIDNRQTITIGGSEIYTGQLQGVDVALLKSGIGKVAAAMGATLLMEHCKPDVIINTGSAGGLASTLKVGDIVVSDETRYHDADVTAFGYEYGQLPAALPVSKPMIS
;
A
#
# COMPACT_ATOMS: atom_id res chain seq x y z
N MET A 1 15.68 8.63 -9.40
CA MET A 1 14.94 7.80 -8.44
C MET A 1 13.52 8.33 -8.37
N LYS A 2 12.52 7.47 -8.54
CA LYS A 2 11.09 7.81 -8.44
C LYS A 2 10.42 6.98 -7.36
N ILE A 3 9.65 7.63 -6.50
CA ILE A 3 8.95 6.98 -5.37
C ILE A 3 7.46 6.84 -5.72
N GLY A 4 6.94 5.61 -5.68
CA GLY A 4 5.51 5.33 -5.69
C GLY A 4 4.95 5.45 -4.28
N ILE A 5 3.90 6.24 -4.09
CA ILE A 5 3.22 6.38 -2.79
C ILE A 5 1.78 5.94 -2.97
N ILE A 6 1.30 5.06 -2.10
CA ILE A 6 -0.07 4.53 -2.15
C ILE A 6 -0.79 4.89 -0.86
N GLY A 7 -1.96 5.53 -0.99
CA GLY A 7 -2.94 5.71 0.10
C GLY A 7 -4.30 5.18 -0.33
N ALA A 8 -5.09 4.67 0.62
CA ALA A 8 -6.37 4.04 0.33
C ALA A 8 -7.49 5.08 0.22
N MET A 9 -7.50 6.07 1.10
CA MET A 9 -8.58 7.04 1.28
C MET A 9 -8.17 8.47 0.85
N GLU A 10 -9.16 9.33 0.61
CA GLU A 10 -8.94 10.71 0.16
C GLU A 10 -8.14 11.53 1.18
N GLU A 11 -8.44 11.33 2.45
CA GLU A 11 -7.81 11.97 3.59
C GLU A 11 -6.33 11.62 3.71
N GLU A 12 -5.94 10.43 3.25
CA GLU A 12 -4.56 9.94 3.29
C GLU A 12 -3.69 10.53 2.17
N VAL A 13 -4.29 10.89 1.04
CA VAL A 13 -3.57 11.38 -0.14
C VAL A 13 -3.61 12.90 -0.31
N THR A 14 -4.65 13.58 0.18
CA THR A 14 -4.90 15.01 -0.08
C THR A 14 -3.71 15.89 0.30
N LEU A 15 -3.15 15.71 1.50
CA LEU A 15 -2.03 16.54 1.98
C LEU A 15 -0.74 16.36 1.17
N LEU A 16 -0.50 15.16 0.64
CA LEU A 16 0.65 14.90 -0.22
C LEU A 16 0.40 15.44 -1.63
N ARG A 17 -0.78 15.15 -2.19
CA ARG A 17 -1.21 15.60 -3.51
C ARG A 17 -1.08 17.12 -3.68
N ASP A 18 -1.42 17.88 -2.64
CA ASP A 18 -1.42 19.35 -2.70
C ASP A 18 -0.02 19.96 -2.57
N LYS A 19 0.98 19.15 -2.20
CA LYS A 19 2.39 19.54 -2.14
C LYS A 19 3.18 19.14 -3.39
N ILE A 20 2.57 18.41 -4.33
CA ILE A 20 3.26 17.97 -5.55
C ILE A 20 3.46 19.16 -6.49
N ASP A 21 4.73 19.49 -6.75
CA ASP A 21 5.14 20.44 -7.76
C ASP A 21 5.00 19.83 -9.17
N ASN A 22 4.67 20.67 -10.15
CA ASN A 22 4.48 20.25 -11.55
C ASN A 22 3.45 19.11 -11.72
N ARG A 23 2.44 19.09 -10.85
CA ARG A 23 1.47 17.99 -10.75
C ARG A 23 0.76 17.70 -12.07
N GLN A 24 0.77 16.44 -12.48
CA GLN A 24 -0.08 15.88 -13.55
C GLN A 24 -0.97 14.78 -12.96
N THR A 25 -2.16 14.58 -13.53
CA THR A 25 -3.08 13.52 -13.10
C THR A 25 -3.28 12.51 -14.22
N ILE A 26 -3.12 11.23 -13.89
CA ILE A 26 -3.45 10.10 -14.76
C ILE A 26 -4.69 9.43 -14.16
N THR A 27 -5.79 9.41 -14.91
CA THR A 27 -7.02 8.72 -14.52
C THR A 27 -7.15 7.44 -15.35
N ILE A 28 -7.08 6.28 -14.71
CA ILE A 28 -7.14 4.98 -15.38
C ILE A 28 -7.74 3.91 -14.48
N GLY A 29 -8.62 3.06 -15.02
CA GLY A 29 -9.21 1.94 -14.28
C GLY A 29 -9.97 2.36 -13.02
N GLY A 30 -10.55 3.56 -12.99
CA GLY A 30 -11.21 4.12 -11.81
C GLY A 30 -10.25 4.59 -10.70
N SER A 31 -8.95 4.56 -10.95
CA SER A 31 -7.90 5.07 -10.06
C SER A 31 -7.36 6.42 -10.55
N GLU A 32 -6.88 7.24 -9.62
CA GLU A 32 -6.17 8.48 -9.90
C GLU A 32 -4.73 8.38 -9.42
N ILE A 33 -3.79 8.68 -10.32
CA ILE A 33 -2.35 8.75 -10.02
C ILE A 33 -1.89 10.19 -10.27
N TYR A 34 -1.38 10.84 -9.24
CA TYR A 34 -0.81 12.17 -9.30
C TYR A 34 0.70 12.06 -9.40
N THR A 35 1.28 12.60 -10.48
CA THR A 35 2.74 12.57 -10.71
C THR A 35 3.31 13.98 -10.64
N GLY A 36 4.58 14.08 -10.30
CA GLY A 36 5.29 15.36 -10.20
C GLY A 36 6.47 15.23 -9.25
N GLN A 37 6.80 16.31 -8.55
CA GLN A 37 7.92 16.34 -7.62
C GLN A 37 7.47 16.71 -6.20
N LEU A 38 8.00 16.01 -5.20
CA LEU A 38 7.93 16.43 -3.79
C LEU A 38 9.34 16.78 -3.35
N GLN A 39 9.56 18.06 -3.02
CA GLN A 39 10.89 18.57 -2.61
C GLN A 39 12.00 18.18 -3.61
N GLY A 40 11.69 18.25 -4.91
CA GLY A 40 12.62 17.90 -6.00
C GLY A 40 12.78 16.40 -6.27
N VAL A 41 12.10 15.52 -5.54
CA VAL A 41 12.10 14.07 -5.79
C VAL A 41 10.90 13.68 -6.64
N ASP A 42 11.12 12.94 -7.73
CA ASP A 42 10.03 12.45 -8.57
C ASP A 42 9.14 11.47 -7.80
N VAL A 43 7.83 11.73 -7.82
CA VAL A 43 6.82 10.90 -7.15
C VAL A 43 5.67 10.52 -8.06
N ALA A 44 5.05 9.39 -7.76
CA ALA A 44 3.75 9.00 -8.27
C ALA A 44 2.85 8.58 -7.10
N LEU A 45 1.86 9.41 -6.77
CA LEU A 45 0.94 9.23 -5.66
C LEU A 45 -0.38 8.63 -6.17
N LEU A 46 -0.74 7.45 -5.69
CA LEU A 46 -1.96 6.73 -6.02
C LEU A 46 -2.96 6.82 -4.87
N LYS A 47 -4.22 7.11 -5.19
CA LYS A 47 -5.38 6.78 -4.36
C LYS A 47 -5.94 5.43 -4.80
N SER A 48 -5.69 4.37 -4.03
CA SER A 48 -6.02 2.99 -4.46
C SER A 48 -7.47 2.60 -4.24
N GLY A 49 -8.17 3.25 -3.31
CA GLY A 49 -9.44 2.76 -2.78
C GLY A 49 -9.25 1.67 -1.72
N ILE A 50 -10.37 1.25 -1.13
CA ILE A 50 -10.41 0.38 0.05
C ILE A 50 -10.49 -1.09 -0.35
N GLY A 51 -9.68 -1.92 0.31
CA GLY A 51 -9.73 -3.38 0.21
C GLY A 51 -8.73 -3.97 -0.79
N LYS A 52 -8.48 -5.29 -0.65
CA LYS A 52 -7.39 -6.00 -1.33
C LYS A 52 -7.43 -5.94 -2.86
N VAL A 53 -8.62 -5.97 -3.47
CA VAL A 53 -8.77 -5.91 -4.93
C VAL A 53 -8.45 -4.51 -5.47
N ALA A 54 -8.98 -3.46 -4.83
CA ALA A 54 -8.74 -2.08 -5.24
C ALA A 54 -7.25 -1.71 -5.08
N ALA A 55 -6.66 -2.07 -3.94
CA ALA A 55 -5.23 -1.91 -3.67
C ALA A 55 -4.36 -2.61 -4.71
N ALA A 56 -4.61 -3.90 -5.00
CA ALA A 56 -3.85 -4.66 -5.98
C ALA A 56 -3.95 -4.08 -7.40
N MET A 57 -5.16 -3.70 -7.83
CA MET A 57 -5.38 -3.09 -9.14
C MET A 57 -4.65 -1.75 -9.25
N GLY A 58 -4.82 -0.87 -8.27
CA GLY A 58 -4.18 0.44 -8.26
C GLY A 58 -2.66 0.33 -8.25
N ALA A 59 -2.09 -0.53 -7.39
CA ALA A 59 -0.64 -0.76 -7.34
C ALA A 59 -0.09 -1.26 -8.68
N THR A 60 -0.81 -2.17 -9.36
CA THR A 60 -0.45 -2.65 -10.70
C THR A 60 -0.41 -1.49 -11.70
N LEU A 61 -1.45 -0.65 -11.73
CA LEU A 61 -1.53 0.51 -12.62
C LEU A 61 -0.41 1.53 -12.33
N LEU A 62 -0.11 1.78 -11.05
CA LEU A 62 0.99 2.65 -10.64
C LEU A 62 2.34 2.13 -11.16
N MET A 63 2.61 0.83 -10.98
CA MET A 63 3.87 0.21 -11.42
C MET A 63 4.02 0.25 -12.94
N GLU A 64 2.99 -0.13 -13.69
CA GLU A 64 3.04 -0.18 -15.15
C GLU A 64 3.20 1.19 -15.79
N HIS A 65 2.46 2.19 -15.29
CA HIS A 65 2.43 3.52 -15.91
C HIS A 65 3.54 4.45 -15.42
N CYS A 66 3.96 4.32 -14.15
CA CYS A 66 4.90 5.26 -13.55
C CYS A 66 6.31 4.68 -13.35
N LYS A 67 6.43 3.35 -13.28
CA LYS A 67 7.69 2.61 -13.07
C LYS A 67 8.52 3.18 -11.90
N PRO A 68 7.94 3.25 -10.68
CA PRO A 68 8.70 3.72 -9.53
C PRO A 68 9.81 2.73 -9.15
N ASP A 69 10.89 3.23 -8.56
CA ASP A 69 11.99 2.40 -8.07
C ASP A 69 11.66 1.74 -6.72
N VAL A 70 10.78 2.38 -5.93
CA VAL A 70 10.32 1.91 -4.61
C VAL A 70 8.86 2.27 -4.39
N ILE A 71 8.17 1.52 -3.52
CA ILE A 71 6.79 1.79 -3.12
C ILE A 71 6.72 2.03 -1.61
N ILE A 72 5.99 3.08 -1.22
CA ILE A 72 5.59 3.37 0.15
C ILE A 72 4.07 3.28 0.22
N ASN A 73 3.56 2.30 0.95
CA ASN A 73 2.14 2.23 1.30
C ASN A 73 1.93 2.94 2.65
N THR A 74 1.08 3.96 2.67
CA THR A 74 0.79 4.77 3.86
C THR A 74 -0.71 4.77 4.14
N GLY A 75 -1.08 4.85 5.40
CA GLY A 75 -2.46 4.94 5.83
C GLY A 75 -2.60 4.77 7.33
N SER A 76 -3.84 4.72 7.78
CA SER A 76 -4.18 4.42 9.18
C SER A 76 -4.43 2.92 9.40
N ALA A 77 -4.25 2.45 10.64
CA ALA A 77 -4.49 1.06 11.02
C ALA A 77 -4.98 0.94 12.46
N GLY A 78 -5.65 -0.18 12.77
CA GLY A 78 -5.99 -0.56 14.15
C GLY A 78 -4.82 -1.24 14.85
N GLY A 79 -4.44 -0.76 16.04
CA GLY A 79 -3.38 -1.37 16.85
C GLY A 79 -3.85 -2.60 17.61
N LEU A 80 -3.16 -3.73 17.45
CA LEU A 80 -3.44 -4.98 18.20
C LEU A 80 -2.62 -5.12 19.48
N ALA A 81 -1.37 -4.62 19.47
CA ALA A 81 -0.52 -4.65 20.66
C ALA A 81 -1.03 -3.64 21.70
N SER A 82 -1.20 -4.07 22.95
CA SER A 82 -1.72 -3.25 24.05
C SER A 82 -0.84 -2.06 24.42
N THR A 83 0.41 -2.04 23.94
CA THR A 83 1.36 -0.95 24.12
C THR A 83 1.18 0.18 23.11
N LEU A 84 0.47 -0.06 22.00
CA LEU A 84 0.25 0.95 20.95
C LEU A 84 -0.77 1.98 21.39
N LYS A 85 -0.50 3.23 21.01
CA LYS A 85 -1.35 4.39 21.24
C LYS A 85 -1.73 5.06 19.92
N VAL A 86 -2.80 5.84 19.95
CA VAL A 86 -3.21 6.67 18.81
C VAL A 86 -2.06 7.63 18.47
N GLY A 87 -1.64 7.60 17.20
CA GLY A 87 -0.53 8.41 16.67
C GLY A 87 0.81 7.68 16.61
N ASP A 88 0.94 6.47 17.17
CA ASP A 88 2.14 5.65 16.99
C ASP A 88 2.29 5.24 15.52
N ILE A 89 3.53 5.24 15.02
CA ILE A 89 3.87 4.81 13.66
C ILE A 89 4.38 3.38 13.69
N VAL A 90 3.72 2.50 12.94
CA VAL A 90 4.14 1.11 12.76
C VAL A 90 4.72 0.96 11.36
N VAL A 91 5.92 0.38 11.28
CA VAL A 91 6.58 0.03 10.03
C VAL A 91 6.60 -1.49 9.92
N SER A 92 6.02 -2.03 8.86
CA SER A 92 5.94 -3.48 8.64
C SER A 92 7.32 -4.06 8.34
N ASP A 93 7.70 -5.12 9.05
CA ASP A 93 8.76 -6.04 8.64
C ASP A 93 8.23 -7.10 7.66
N GLU A 94 6.98 -7.53 7.86
CA GLU A 94 6.24 -8.48 7.03
C GLU A 94 4.74 -8.14 6.98
N THR A 95 4.03 -8.62 5.96
CA THR A 95 2.56 -8.50 5.83
C THR A 95 1.91 -9.85 5.51
N ARG A 96 0.68 -10.05 5.97
CA ARG A 96 -0.09 -11.31 5.82
C ARG A 96 -1.57 -11.07 5.57
N TYR A 97 -2.22 -12.06 4.97
CA TYR A 97 -3.69 -12.11 4.91
C TYR A 97 -4.23 -12.73 6.18
N HIS A 98 -4.97 -11.98 6.97
CA HIS A 98 -5.64 -12.55 8.14
C HIS A 98 -6.93 -13.32 7.77
N ASP A 99 -7.35 -13.29 6.51
CA ASP A 99 -8.60 -13.83 6.00
C ASP A 99 -8.43 -14.91 4.92
N ALA A 100 -7.19 -15.36 4.67
CA ALA A 100 -6.91 -16.45 3.74
C ALA A 100 -6.83 -17.78 4.50
N ASP A 101 -7.73 -18.71 4.19
CA ASP A 101 -7.74 -20.04 4.79
C ASP A 101 -7.82 -21.14 3.73
N VAL A 102 -6.67 -21.79 3.52
CA VAL A 102 -6.52 -23.00 2.72
C VAL A 102 -5.81 -24.09 3.55
N THR A 103 -5.99 -24.06 4.87
CA THR A 103 -5.40 -25.03 5.82
C THR A 103 -5.83 -26.46 5.54
N ALA A 104 -7.01 -26.64 4.92
CA ALA A 104 -7.49 -27.93 4.41
C ALA A 104 -6.50 -28.60 3.42
N PHE A 105 -5.61 -27.83 2.80
CA PHE A 105 -4.58 -28.30 1.87
C PHE A 105 -3.17 -28.30 2.48
N GLY A 106 -3.03 -28.09 3.79
CA GLY A 106 -1.76 -28.17 4.53
C GLY A 106 -0.92 -26.89 4.55
N TYR A 107 -1.47 -25.75 4.11
CA TYR A 107 -0.81 -24.43 4.21
C TYR A 107 -1.01 -23.81 5.59
N GLU A 108 -0.14 -22.85 5.97
CA GLU A 108 -0.35 -22.05 7.18
C GLU A 108 -1.56 -21.11 7.02
N TYR A 109 -2.27 -20.84 8.12
CA TYR A 109 -3.34 -19.83 8.11
C TYR A 109 -2.79 -18.47 7.66
N GLY A 110 -3.49 -17.84 6.72
CA GLY A 110 -3.07 -16.59 6.09
C GLY A 110 -2.12 -16.72 4.90
N GLN A 111 -1.71 -17.95 4.55
CA GLN A 111 -0.90 -18.22 3.36
C GLN A 111 -1.79 -18.59 2.16
N LEU A 112 -1.55 -17.96 1.01
CA LEU A 112 -2.12 -18.39 -0.27
C LEU A 112 -1.19 -19.39 -0.99
N PRO A 113 -1.72 -20.32 -1.80
CA PRO A 113 -0.89 -21.17 -2.65
C PRO A 113 0.02 -20.32 -3.56
N ALA A 114 1.26 -20.76 -3.75
CA ALA A 114 2.31 -20.05 -4.52
C ALA A 114 2.72 -18.66 -3.98
N ALA A 115 2.22 -18.24 -2.81
CA ALA A 115 2.81 -17.10 -2.10
C ALA A 115 4.17 -17.48 -1.50
N LEU A 116 4.99 -16.45 -1.22
CA LEU A 116 6.27 -16.64 -0.53
C LEU A 116 6.05 -17.38 0.81
N PRO A 117 7.02 -18.23 1.21
CA PRO A 117 6.94 -18.94 2.47
C PRO A 117 6.94 -17.95 3.63
N VAL A 118 6.25 -18.38 4.67
CA VAL A 118 5.92 -17.60 5.83
C VAL A 118 7.14 -17.53 6.77
N SER A 119 7.62 -16.34 7.16
CA SER A 119 8.88 -16.25 7.93
C SER A 119 8.73 -16.40 9.44
N LYS A 120 7.53 -16.17 9.98
CA LYS A 120 7.15 -16.29 11.41
C LYS A 120 5.75 -16.91 11.58
N PRO A 121 5.32 -17.43 12.73
CA PRO A 121 3.91 -17.82 12.92
C PRO A 121 3.02 -16.57 13.06
N MET A 122 1.77 -16.62 12.57
CA MET A 122 0.80 -15.51 12.76
C MET A 122 0.35 -15.33 14.22
N ILE A 123 0.49 -16.37 15.04
CA ILE A 123 0.12 -16.38 16.46
C ILE A 123 1.32 -16.89 17.26
N SER A 124 1.87 -16.04 18.12
CA SER A 124 2.79 -16.40 19.20
C SER A 124 2.19 -15.97 20.53
#